data_AF-A0A951F884-F1
#
_entry.id   AF-A0A951F884-F1
#
_cell.length_a   1.000
_cell.length_b   1.000
_cell.length_c   1.000
_cell.angle_alpha   90.00
_cell.angle_beta   90.00
_cell.angle_gamma   90.00
#
_symmetry.space_group_name_H-M   'P 1'
#
loop_
_entity.id
_entity.type
_entity.pdbx_description
1 polymer ?
#
loop_
_entity_poly.entity_id
_entity_poly.type
_entity_poly.pdbx_seq_one_letter_code
_entity_poly.pdbx_strand_id
1 'polypeptide(L)' 'MQLLTADEIGRLTPPERLHLIAQLWDSLDNEQLPLTEAQQAELDRRLASLNDDRRNGVTWAVLKAELEQRCP' A
#
# COMPACT_ATOMS: atom_id res chain seq x y z
N MET A 1 -12.37 -2.02 23.70
CA MET A 1 -11.23 -1.28 23.12
C MET A 1 -11.71 0.12 22.80
N GLN A 2 -10.96 1.14 23.20
CA GLN A 2 -11.24 2.53 22.84
C GLN A 2 -10.63 2.81 21.47
N LEU A 3 -11.40 3.40 20.57
CA LEU A 3 -10.92 3.80 19.25
C LEU A 3 -10.19 5.13 19.36
N LEU A 4 -9.06 5.25 18.66
CA LEU A 4 -8.39 6.53 18.43
C LEU A 4 -9.34 7.45 17.66
N THR A 5 -9.54 8.65 18.17
CA THR A 5 -10.37 9.68 17.54
C THR A 5 -9.57 10.49 16.53
N ALA A 6 -10.27 11.08 15.56
CA ALA A 6 -9.65 11.98 14.58
C ALA A 6 -8.98 13.20 15.25
N ASP A 7 -9.53 13.69 16.37
CA ASP A 7 -8.97 14.81 17.12
C ASP A 7 -7.62 14.43 17.77
N GLU A 8 -7.52 13.23 18.36
CA GLU A 8 -6.26 12.72 18.93
C GLU A 8 -5.17 12.57 17.85
N ILE A 9 -5.53 12.06 16.67
CA ILE A 9 -4.60 11.95 15.53
C ILE A 9 -4.23 13.33 14.99
N GLY A 10 -5.18 14.28 14.97
CA GLY A 10 -4.97 15.65 14.49
C GLY A 10 -3.97 16.45 15.32
N ARG A 11 -3.79 16.10 16.59
CA ARG A 11 -2.80 16.72 17.50
C ARG A 11 -1.36 16.27 17.21
N LEU A 12 -1.17 15.18 16.48
CA LEU A 12 0.15 14.66 16.11
C LEU A 12 0.74 15.50 14.98
N THR A 13 2.02 15.84 15.13
CA THR A 13 2.82 16.41 14.03
C THR A 13 2.90 15.43 12.85
N PRO A 14 3.19 15.90 11.62
CA PRO A 14 3.31 15.00 10.47
C PRO A 14 4.28 13.82 10.68
N PRO A 15 5.48 14.00 11.27
CA PRO A 15 6.39 12.88 11.56
C PRO A 15 5.81 11.89 12.58
N GLU A 16 5.15 12.37 13.63
CA GLU A 16 4.51 11.50 14.63
C GLU A 16 3.36 10.68 14.03
N ARG A 17 2.59 11.28 13.10
CA ARG A 17 1.56 10.54 12.36
C ARG A 17 2.15 9.43 11.51
N LEU A 18 3.25 9.70 10.80
CA LEU A 18 3.94 8.68 10.01
C LEU A 18 4.49 7.55 10.90
N HIS A 19 5.04 7.91 12.06
CA HIS A 19 5.52 6.93 13.03
C HIS A 19 4.38 6.05 13.57
N LEU A 20 3.25 6.66 13.92
CA LEU A 20 2.06 5.93 14.35
C LEU A 20 1.53 5.00 13.26
N ILE A 21 1.48 5.46 12.00
CA ILE A 21 1.07 4.60 10.86
C ILE A 21 1.98 3.37 10.76
N ALA A 22 3.31 3.55 10.87
CA ALA A 22 4.25 2.44 10.82
C ALA A 22 4.03 1.44 11.98
N GLN A 23 3.87 1.95 13.21
CA GLN A 23 3.60 1.09 14.37
C GLN A 23 2.29 0.30 14.24
N LEU A 24 1.22 0.97 13.77
CA LEU A 24 -0.06 0.32 13.54
C LEU A 24 0.05 -0.75 12.45
N TRP A 25 0.80 -0.46 11.38
CA TRP A 25 1.06 -1.41 10.31
C TRP A 25 1.79 -2.67 10.81
N ASP A 26 2.86 -2.49 11.58
CA ASP A 26 3.64 -3.59 12.16
C ASP A 26 2.86 -4.39 13.22
N SER A 27 1.78 -3.83 13.76
CA SER A 27 0.92 -4.52 14.73
C SER A 27 -0.08 -5.50 14.11
N LEU A 28 -0.27 -5.45 12.79
CA LEU A 28 -1.20 -6.33 12.08
C LEU A 28 -0.56 -7.71 11.85
N ASP A 29 -1.29 -8.77 12.20
CA ASP A 29 -0.90 -10.15 11.88
C ASP A 29 -1.61 -10.62 10.61
N ASN A 30 -0.90 -11.35 9.75
CA ASN A 30 -1.45 -11.97 8.55
C ASN A 30 -2.59 -12.94 8.89
N GLU A 31 -2.54 -13.59 10.05
CA GLU A 31 -3.59 -14.51 10.50
C GLU A 31 -4.92 -13.81 10.78
N GLN A 32 -4.90 -12.50 11.05
CA GLN A 32 -6.10 -11.70 11.31
C GLN A 32 -6.82 -11.29 10.03
N LEU A 33 -6.16 -11.39 8.87
CA LEU A 33 -6.69 -11.02 7.56
C LEU A 33 -6.45 -12.15 6.55
N PRO A 34 -7.11 -13.31 6.73
CA PRO A 34 -6.90 -14.44 5.84
C PRO A 34 -7.35 -14.09 4.42
N LEU A 35 -6.50 -14.41 3.45
CA LEU A 35 -6.83 -14.28 2.04
C LEU A 35 -7.76 -15.42 1.62
N THR A 36 -8.70 -15.11 0.74
CA THR A 36 -9.42 -16.16 0.01
C THR A 36 -8.46 -16.92 -0.90
N GLU A 37 -8.76 -18.18 -1.23
CA GLU A 37 -7.94 -18.98 -2.14
C GLU A 37 -7.68 -18.28 -3.47
N ALA A 38 -8.71 -17.60 -4.01
CA ALA A 38 -8.60 -16.85 -5.26
C ALA A 38 -7.63 -15.65 -5.14
N GLN A 39 -7.62 -14.96 -4.00
CA GLN A 39 -6.68 -13.86 -3.75
C GLN A 39 -5.26 -14.37 -3.59
N GLN A 40 -5.06 -15.47 -2.84
CA GLN A 40 -3.74 -16.09 -2.68
C GLN A 40 -3.18 -16.54 -4.03
N ALA A 41 -3.97 -17.26 -4.83
CA ALA A 41 -3.56 -17.72 -6.14
C ALA A 41 -3.18 -16.57 -7.10
N GLU A 42 -3.90 -15.45 -7.03
CA GLU A 42 -3.57 -14.27 -7.84
C GLU A 42 -2.27 -13.59 -7.38
N LEU A 43 -2.03 -13.49 -6.07
CA LEU A 43 -0.76 -12.96 -5.55
C LEU A 43 0.41 -13.86 -5.93
N ASP A 44 0.27 -15.18 -5.79
CA ASP A 44 1.29 -16.16 -6.17
C ASP A 44 1.64 -16.05 -7.66
N ARG A 45 0.61 -15.94 -8.51
CA ARG A 45 0.78 -15.74 -9.96
C ARG A 45 1.58 -14.48 -10.28
N ARG A 46 1.28 -13.36 -9.61
CA ARG A 46 1.99 -12.07 -9.81
C ARG A 46 3.40 -12.09 -9.26
N LEU A 47 3.62 -12.73 -8.11
CA LEU A 47 4.95 -12.87 -7.53
C LEU A 47 5.85 -13.72 -8.44
N ALA A 48 5.30 -14.77 -9.04
CA ALA A 48 6.03 -15.61 -9.99
C ALA A 48 6.44 -14.83 -11.27
N SER A 49 5.59 -13.91 -11.77
CA SER A 49 5.90 -13.11 -12.95
C SER A 49 6.66 -11.80 -12.67
N LEU A 50 6.79 -11.40 -11.40
CA LEU A 50 7.29 -10.06 -11.01
C LEU A 50 8.62 -9.68 -11.66
N ASN A 51 9.58 -10.61 -11.69
CA ASN A 51 10.91 -10.34 -12.28
C ASN A 51 10.82 -10.06 -13.78
N ASP A 52 9.95 -10.80 -14.47
CA ASP A 52 9.73 -10.64 -15.90
C ASP A 52 8.96 -9.36 -16.20
N ASP A 53 7.92 -9.09 -15.43
CA ASP A 53 7.06 -7.90 -15.52
C ASP A 53 7.85 -6.62 -15.26
N ARG A 54 8.80 -6.65 -14.30
CA ARG A 54 9.64 -5.49 -13.96
C ARG A 54 10.47 -4.99 -15.14
N ARG A 55 10.79 -5.85 -16.12
CA ARG A 55 11.49 -5.46 -17.35
C ARG A 55 10.65 -4.53 -18.23
N ASN A 56 9.33 -4.59 -18.09
CA ASN A 56 8.38 -3.73 -18.80
C ASN A 56 7.95 -2.52 -17.94
N GLY A 57 8.54 -2.34 -16.76
CA GLY A 57 8.22 -1.21 -15.88
C GLY A 57 8.70 0.12 -16.46
N VAL A 58 7.89 1.16 -16.27
CA VAL A 58 8.26 2.55 -16.58
C VAL A 58 8.55 3.31 -15.29
N THR A 59 9.32 4.39 -15.41
CA THR A 59 9.52 5.28 -14.26
C THR A 59 8.24 6.05 -13.95
N TRP A 60 8.08 6.46 -12.69
CA TRP A 60 6.94 7.30 -12.29
C TRP A 60 6.84 8.59 -13.13
N ALA A 61 7.96 9.22 -13.44
CA ALA A 61 7.97 10.44 -14.26
C ALA A 61 7.39 10.21 -15.66
N VAL A 62 7.74 9.08 -16.30
CA VAL A 62 7.21 8.70 -17.63
C VAL A 62 5.71 8.43 -17.56
N LEU A 63 5.27 7.61 -16.60
CA LEU A 63 3.84 7.29 -16.43
C LEU A 63 3.02 8.55 -16.12
N LYS A 64 3.52 9.43 -15.24
CA LYS A 64 2.83 10.67 -14.88
C LYS A 64 2.63 11.57 -16.10
N ALA A 65 3.66 11.75 -16.93
CA ALA A 65 3.57 12.53 -18.16
C ALA A 65 2.56 11.94 -19.16
N GLU A 66 2.48 10.61 -19.26
CA GLU A 66 1.45 9.94 -20.08
C GLU A 66 0.03 10.21 -19.54
N LEU A 67 -0.17 10.07 -18.23
CA LEU A 67 -1.47 10.26 -17.59
C LEU A 67 -1.98 11.71 -17.73
N GLU A 68 -1.10 12.70 -17.57
CA GLU A 68 -1.43 14.12 -17.77
C GLU A 68 -1.83 14.44 -19.23
N GLN A 69 -1.36 13.67 -20.21
CA GLN A 69 -1.79 13.82 -21.60
C GLN A 69 -3.13 13.15 -21.90
N ARG A 70 -3.50 12.11 -21.13
CA ARG A 70 -4.74 11.33 -21.32
C ARG A 70 -5.96 11.97 -20.65
N CYS A 71 -5.75 12.86 -19.69
CA CYS A 71 -6.79 13.62 -19.01
C CYS A 71 -6.37 15.10 -19.04
N PRO A 72 -6.79 15.89 -20.05
CA PRO A 72 -6.43 17.31 -20.13
C PRO A 72 -7.03 18.13 -18.97
#